data_AF-A0A0H5CHD2-F1
#
_entry.id   AF-A0A0H5CHD2-F1
#
_cell.length_a   1.000
_cell.length_b   1.000
_cell.length_c   1.000
_cell.angle_alpha   90.00
_cell.angle_beta   90.00
_cell.angle_gamma   90.00
#
_symmetry.space_group_name_H-M   'P 1'
#
loop_
_entity.id
_entity.type
_entity.pdbx_description
1 polymer ?
#
loop_
_entity_poly.entity_id
_entity_poly.type
_entity_poly.pdbx_seq_one_letter_code
_entity_poly.pdbx_strand_id
1 'polypeptide(L)'
;MTDRLTEEESVTAVVDTRRGRDLLDPDLFEVLVARVCTEHHDMDRAVAMRVVDQAAAFIATAAADPGRRLTPSPLIDLAWHEFLLRTKDYRAFCASVGAFVDHVPDDPAESTSGGTGPSGAVARTIEAITAAGYTVDPELWSLTARCTSCHEEGGCSSGGEDGTENTETRKKGP
;
A
#
# COMPACT_ATOMS: atom_id res chain seq x y z
N MET A 1 24.46 -1.77 58.33
CA MET A 1 24.35 -0.74 57.28
C MET A 1 24.32 -1.48 55.95
N THR A 2 23.17 -2.07 55.60
CA THR A 2 22.98 -2.84 54.37
C THR A 2 22.40 -1.91 53.33
N ASP A 3 23.25 -1.48 52.38
CA ASP A 3 22.84 -0.75 51.19
C ASP A 3 22.40 -1.80 50.15
N ARG A 4 21.12 -1.79 49.82
CA ARG A 4 20.52 -2.69 48.82
C ARG A 4 20.10 -1.81 47.66
N LEU A 5 21.01 -1.66 46.70
CA LEU A 5 20.72 -1.07 45.40
C LEU A 5 19.62 -1.89 44.74
N THR A 6 18.52 -1.23 44.42
CA THR A 6 17.44 -1.77 43.60
C THR A 6 17.78 -1.42 42.16
N GLU A 7 18.11 -2.42 41.36
CA GLU A 7 18.23 -2.27 39.92
C GLU A 7 16.82 -2.26 39.33
N GLU A 8 16.44 -1.13 38.75
CA GLU A 8 15.15 -0.90 38.11
C GLU A 8 15.17 -1.60 36.74
N GLU A 9 14.51 -2.75 36.66
CA GLU A 9 14.40 -3.56 35.44
C GLU A 9 13.45 -2.85 34.45
N SER A 10 14.01 -2.17 33.46
CA SER A 10 13.27 -1.52 32.38
C SER A 10 12.65 -2.58 31.45
N VAL A 11 11.39 -2.93 31.70
CA VAL A 11 10.58 -3.79 30.82
C VAL A 11 10.31 -3.06 29.50
N THR A 12 10.94 -3.51 28.42
CA THR A 12 10.60 -3.07 27.06
C THR A 12 9.31 -3.77 26.66
N ALA A 13 8.18 -3.06 26.64
CA ALA A 13 6.93 -3.61 26.14
C ALA A 13 7.08 -3.94 24.65
N VAL A 14 6.82 -5.20 24.28
CA VAL A 14 6.71 -5.60 22.87
C VAL A 14 5.42 -4.98 22.34
N VAL A 15 5.55 -3.97 21.49
CA VAL A 15 4.41 -3.33 20.83
C VAL A 15 3.94 -4.29 19.74
N ASP A 16 2.74 -4.85 19.87
CA ASP A 16 2.13 -5.69 18.84
C ASP A 16 1.73 -4.82 17.64
N THR A 17 2.55 -4.85 16.59
CA THR A 17 2.29 -4.08 15.36
C THR A 17 1.31 -4.82 14.48
N ARG A 18 0.30 -4.12 13.96
CA ARG A 18 -0.72 -4.69 13.07
C ARG A 18 -0.18 -4.86 11.65
N ARG A 19 -0.67 -5.85 10.92
CA ARG A 19 -0.36 -6.00 9.48
C ARG A 19 -1.48 -5.36 8.66
N GLY A 20 -1.15 -4.79 7.51
CA GLY A 20 -2.16 -4.17 6.65
C GLY A 20 -3.14 -5.20 6.09
N ARG A 21 -2.69 -6.44 5.82
CA ARG A 21 -3.56 -7.52 5.35
C ARG A 21 -4.69 -7.87 6.32
N ASP A 22 -4.50 -7.59 7.61
CA ASP A 22 -5.50 -7.89 8.64
C ASP A 22 -6.72 -6.93 8.54
N LEU A 23 -6.64 -5.89 7.69
CA LEU A 23 -7.75 -4.98 7.36
C LEU A 23 -8.59 -5.46 6.17
N LEU A 24 -8.12 -6.47 5.44
CA LEU A 24 -8.77 -6.99 4.25
C LEU A 24 -9.59 -8.23 4.60
N ASP A 25 -10.68 -8.44 3.87
CA ASP A 25 -11.30 -9.76 3.81
C ASP A 25 -10.27 -10.77 3.27
N PRO A 26 -10.13 -11.98 3.87
CA PRO A 26 -9.12 -12.95 3.44
C PRO A 26 -9.24 -13.36 1.97
N ASP A 27 -10.46 -13.47 1.43
CA ASP A 27 -10.64 -13.81 0.01
C ASP A 27 -10.24 -12.64 -0.89
N LEU A 28 -10.52 -11.40 -0.46
CA LEU A 28 -10.07 -10.21 -1.18
C LEU A 28 -8.53 -10.11 -1.19
N PHE A 29 -7.87 -10.40 -0.07
CA PHE A 29 -6.41 -10.44 0.00
C PHE A 29 -5.83 -11.43 -1.02
N GLU A 30 -6.38 -12.65 -1.08
CA GLU A 30 -5.94 -13.67 -2.03
C GLU A 30 -6.19 -13.26 -3.50
N VAL A 31 -7.32 -12.61 -3.79
CA VAL A 31 -7.61 -12.07 -5.13
C VAL A 31 -6.60 -11.00 -5.53
N LEU A 32 -6.26 -10.07 -4.64
CA LEU A 32 -5.28 -9.02 -4.91
C LEU A 32 -3.88 -9.60 -5.12
N VAL A 33 -3.47 -10.56 -4.30
CA VAL A 33 -2.18 -11.26 -4.47
C VAL A 33 -2.11 -11.97 -5.81
N ALA A 34 -3.16 -12.69 -6.20
CA ALA A 34 -3.22 -13.37 -7.49
C ALA A 34 -3.15 -12.38 -8.67
N ARG A 35 -3.80 -11.22 -8.55
CA ARG A 35 -3.73 -10.15 -9.57
C ARG A 35 -2.32 -9.58 -9.70
N VAL A 36 -1.68 -9.22 -8.59
CA VAL A 36 -0.31 -8.72 -8.58
C VAL A 36 0.64 -9.72 -9.26
N CYS A 37 0.54 -11.03 -8.95
CA CYS A 37 1.34 -12.04 -9.64
C CYS A 37 1.04 -12.18 -11.14
N THR A 38 -0.20 -11.93 -11.55
CA THR A 38 -0.62 -12.05 -12.96
C THR A 38 -0.08 -10.89 -13.79
N GLU A 39 -0.26 -9.66 -13.30
CA GLU A 39 0.12 -8.45 -14.03
C GLU A 39 1.63 -8.15 -13.90
N HIS A 40 2.24 -8.54 -12.77
CA HIS A 40 3.67 -8.41 -12.51
C HIS A 40 4.33 -9.78 -12.45
N HIS A 41 4.40 -10.45 -13.59
CA HIS A 41 4.88 -11.84 -13.78
C HIS A 41 6.26 -12.16 -13.19
N ASP A 42 7.13 -11.17 -12.97
CA ASP A 42 8.42 -11.35 -12.31
C ASP A 42 8.33 -11.38 -10.77
N MET A 43 7.16 -11.09 -10.20
CA MET A 43 6.96 -10.99 -8.76
C MET A 43 6.54 -12.35 -8.17
N ASP A 44 7.41 -12.88 -7.31
CA ASP A 44 7.10 -14.09 -6.53
C ASP A 44 5.87 -13.87 -5.63
N ARG A 45 5.06 -14.93 -5.44
CA ARG A 45 3.83 -14.86 -4.64
C ARG A 45 4.10 -14.41 -3.20
N ALA A 46 5.21 -14.81 -2.58
CA ALA A 46 5.53 -14.37 -1.22
C ALA A 46 5.83 -12.86 -1.17
N VAL A 47 6.44 -12.32 -2.22
CA VAL A 47 6.64 -10.87 -2.37
C VAL A 47 5.31 -10.16 -2.61
N ALA A 48 4.46 -10.68 -3.50
CA ALA A 48 3.13 -10.13 -3.76
C ALA A 48 2.27 -10.06 -2.48
N MET A 49 2.31 -11.09 -1.64
CA MET A 49 1.64 -11.08 -0.33
C MET A 49 2.14 -9.96 0.58
N ARG A 50 3.45 -9.70 0.61
CA ARG A 50 4.04 -8.61 1.40
C ARG A 50 3.69 -7.24 0.80
N VAL A 51 3.66 -7.12 -0.52
CA VAL A 51 3.33 -5.87 -1.22
C VAL A 51 1.86 -5.48 -1.04
N VAL A 52 0.92 -6.44 -1.15
CA VAL A 52 -0.52 -6.20 -0.86
C VAL A 52 -0.74 -5.83 0.61
N ASP A 53 -0.02 -6.49 1.53
CA ASP A 53 -0.05 -6.16 2.95
C ASP A 53 0.35 -4.70 3.22
N GLN A 54 1.48 -4.27 2.67
CA GLN A 54 1.98 -2.91 2.84
C GLN A 54 1.11 -1.87 2.12
N ALA A 55 0.49 -2.21 0.98
CA ALA A 55 -0.46 -1.34 0.29
C ALA A 55 -1.72 -1.08 1.12
N ALA A 56 -2.27 -2.11 1.77
CA ALA A 56 -3.43 -1.95 2.66
C ALA A 56 -3.10 -1.04 3.87
N ALA A 57 -1.91 -1.20 4.46
CA ALA A 57 -1.45 -0.33 5.56
C ALA A 57 -1.25 1.12 5.10
N PHE A 58 -0.70 1.33 3.90
CA PHE A 58 -0.55 2.63 3.28
C PHE A 58 -1.90 3.34 3.08
N ILE A 59 -2.86 2.68 2.44
CA ILE A 59 -4.19 3.26 2.17
C ILE A 59 -4.90 3.59 3.49
N ALA A 60 -4.84 2.71 4.49
CA ALA A 60 -5.45 2.95 5.79
C ALA A 60 -4.83 4.15 6.51
N THR A 61 -3.51 4.30 6.42
CA THR A 61 -2.79 5.43 7.01
C THR A 61 -3.09 6.74 6.29
N ALA A 62 -3.16 6.73 4.95
CA ALA A 62 -3.54 7.88 4.14
C ALA A 62 -5.00 8.31 4.40
N ALA A 63 -5.91 7.34 4.57
CA ALA A 63 -7.31 7.59 4.90
C ALA A 63 -7.48 8.23 6.29
N ALA A 64 -6.62 7.88 7.25
CA ALA A 64 -6.67 8.41 8.61
C ALA A 64 -6.20 9.88 8.71
N ASP A 65 -5.39 10.35 7.76
CA ASP A 65 -4.91 11.73 7.69
C ASP A 65 -4.91 12.27 6.24
N PRO A 66 -6.09 12.56 5.66
CA PRO A 66 -6.21 12.97 4.26
C PRO A 66 -5.49 14.27 3.91
N GLY A 67 -5.15 15.10 4.91
CA GLY A 67 -4.39 16.34 4.71
C GLY A 67 -2.89 16.10 4.53
N ARG A 68 -2.39 14.93 4.95
CA ARG A 68 -0.99 14.57 4.84
C ARG A 68 -0.73 13.90 3.50
N ARG A 69 0.11 14.54 2.68
CA ARG A 69 0.58 13.97 1.41
C ARG A 69 1.52 12.81 1.69
N LEU A 70 1.00 11.59 1.56
CA LEU A 70 1.75 10.35 1.63
C LEU A 70 1.93 9.78 0.22
N THR A 71 3.11 9.20 -0.01
CA THR A 71 3.49 8.61 -1.30
C THR A 71 3.98 7.18 -1.06
N PRO A 72 3.47 6.17 -1.79
CA PRO A 72 3.97 4.80 -1.68
C PRO A 72 5.38 4.69 -2.30
N SER A 73 6.08 3.57 -2.04
CA SER A 73 7.22 3.20 -2.90
C SER A 73 6.70 2.63 -4.23
N PRO A 74 7.54 2.53 -5.28
CA PRO A 74 7.12 1.99 -6.57
C PRO A 74 6.48 0.59 -6.48
N LEU A 75 7.03 -0.32 -5.66
CA LEU A 75 6.46 -1.66 -5.49
C LEU A 75 5.08 -1.63 -4.82
N ILE A 76 4.88 -0.78 -3.81
CA ILE A 76 3.61 -0.68 -3.11
C ILE A 76 2.54 -0.04 -4.00
N ASP A 77 2.94 0.90 -4.86
CA ASP A 77 2.06 1.53 -5.84
C ASP A 77 1.50 0.51 -6.84
N LEU A 78 2.27 -0.52 -7.24
CA LEU A 78 1.76 -1.60 -8.09
C LEU A 78 0.55 -2.33 -7.48
N ALA A 79 0.62 -2.72 -6.20
CA ALA A 79 -0.54 -3.35 -5.55
C ALA A 79 -1.69 -2.36 -5.33
N TRP A 80 -1.41 -1.08 -5.10
CA TRP A 80 -2.46 -0.09 -4.98
C TRP A 80 -3.21 0.07 -6.32
N HIS A 81 -2.52 0.08 -7.46
CA HIS A 81 -3.15 0.05 -8.79
C HIS A 81 -4.07 -1.15 -8.97
N GLU A 82 -3.60 -2.37 -8.66
CA GLU A 82 -4.43 -3.57 -8.76
C GLU A 82 -5.67 -3.50 -7.86
N PHE A 83 -5.56 -2.82 -6.71
CA PHE A 83 -6.71 -2.59 -5.84
C PHE A 83 -7.68 -1.54 -6.41
N LEU A 84 -7.17 -0.43 -6.95
CA LEU A 84 -7.98 0.63 -7.58
C LEU A 84 -8.84 0.09 -8.74
N LEU A 85 -8.30 -0.83 -9.53
CA LEU A 85 -9.05 -1.50 -10.61
C LEU A 85 -10.23 -2.33 -10.10
N ARG A 86 -10.22 -2.72 -8.82
CA ARG A 86 -11.36 -3.35 -8.13
C ARG A 86 -12.23 -2.30 -7.44
N THR A 87 -12.74 -1.35 -8.22
CA THR A 87 -13.43 -0.13 -7.74
C THR A 87 -14.49 -0.36 -6.65
N LYS A 88 -15.27 -1.43 -6.72
CA LYS A 88 -16.26 -1.78 -5.68
C LYS A 88 -15.59 -2.17 -4.37
N ASP A 89 -14.60 -3.06 -4.42
CA ASP A 89 -13.89 -3.55 -3.24
C ASP A 89 -13.03 -2.43 -2.64
N TYR A 90 -12.37 -1.63 -3.49
CA TYR A 90 -11.59 -0.48 -3.07
C TYR A 90 -12.43 0.57 -2.35
N ARG A 91 -13.60 0.94 -2.91
CA ARG A 91 -14.52 1.87 -2.26
C ARG A 91 -15.02 1.34 -0.92
N ALA A 92 -15.35 0.05 -0.84
CA ALA A 92 -15.78 -0.58 0.40
C ALA A 92 -14.66 -0.57 1.45
N PHE A 93 -13.43 -0.90 1.05
CA PHE A 93 -12.26 -0.86 1.91
C PHE A 93 -11.98 0.56 2.43
N CYS A 94 -11.91 1.56 1.54
CA CYS A 94 -11.75 2.96 1.92
C CYS A 94 -12.81 3.43 2.91
N ALA A 95 -14.08 3.06 2.69
CA ALA A 95 -15.15 3.39 3.63
C ALA A 95 -14.93 2.74 5.01
N SER A 96 -14.37 1.53 5.07
CA SER A 96 -14.06 0.85 6.33
C SER A 96 -12.88 1.47 7.09
N VAL A 97 -11.93 2.09 6.37
CA VAL A 97 -10.75 2.75 6.97
C VAL A 97 -10.93 4.26 7.17
N GLY A 98 -12.08 4.82 6.79
CA GLY A 98 -12.56 6.15 7.18
C GLY A 98 -12.66 7.18 6.06
N ALA A 99 -11.88 7.06 4.99
CA ALA A 99 -11.91 8.00 3.86
C ALA A 99 -11.52 7.33 2.55
N PHE A 100 -12.04 7.88 1.45
CA PHE A 100 -11.58 7.54 0.11
C PHE A 100 -10.21 8.18 -0.12
N VAL A 101 -9.26 7.39 -0.62
CA VAL A 101 -7.91 7.86 -0.96
C VAL A 101 -7.84 7.98 -2.47
N ASP A 102 -7.81 9.20 -2.98
CA ASP A 102 -7.68 9.42 -4.42
C ASP A 102 -6.25 9.08 -4.87
N HIS A 103 -6.15 8.34 -5.98
CA HIS A 103 -4.87 8.19 -6.68
C HIS A 103 -4.71 9.34 -7.65
N VAL A 104 -3.60 10.06 -7.53
CA VAL A 104 -3.21 11.12 -8.44
C VAL A 104 -1.87 10.69 -9.05
N PRO A 105 -1.83 10.37 -10.36
CA PRO A 105 -0.60 10.00 -11.03
C PRO A 105 0.44 11.12 -10.93
N ASP A 106 1.71 10.75 -10.80
CA ASP A 106 2.80 11.71 -10.90
C ASP A 106 2.88 12.22 -12.35
N ASP A 107 2.54 13.49 -12.57
CA ASP A 107 2.71 14.10 -13.89
C ASP A 107 4.21 14.24 -14.20
N PRO A 108 4.69 13.74 -15.36
CA PRO A 108 6.12 13.80 -15.69
C PRO A 108 6.67 15.23 -15.75
N ALA A 109 5.81 16.24 -15.96
CA ALA A 109 6.16 17.65 -15.97
C ALA A 109 6.41 18.26 -14.58
N GLU A 110 5.81 17.73 -13.50
CA GLU A 110 5.90 18.32 -12.15
C GLU A 110 7.01 17.73 -11.27
N SER A 111 7.70 16.69 -11.75
CA SER A 111 8.83 16.04 -11.07
C SER A 111 10.05 16.95 -10.83
N THR A 112 10.01 18.20 -11.31
CA THR A 112 11.09 19.20 -11.23
C THR A 112 10.90 20.30 -10.18
N SER A 113 9.75 20.36 -9.49
CA SER A 113 9.45 21.43 -8.52
C SER A 113 9.71 21.06 -7.05
N GLY A 114 10.95 21.29 -6.58
CA GLY A 114 11.23 22.01 -5.33
C GLY A 114 10.77 21.46 -3.96
N GLY A 115 10.43 20.18 -3.82
CA GLY A 115 10.19 19.52 -2.53
C GLY A 115 11.23 18.42 -2.26
N THR A 116 11.40 17.98 -1.01
CA THR A 116 12.24 16.82 -0.64
C THR A 116 12.02 15.73 -1.68
N GLY A 117 13.06 15.34 -2.43
CA GLY A 117 12.91 14.42 -3.57
C GLY A 117 12.22 13.11 -3.20
N PRO A 118 11.95 12.20 -4.16
CA PRO A 118 11.13 10.99 -3.94
C PRO A 118 11.45 10.21 -2.66
N SER A 119 12.73 10.22 -2.24
CA SER A 119 13.21 9.58 -1.00
C SER A 119 12.63 10.21 0.27
N GLY A 120 12.55 11.55 0.34
CA GLY A 120 11.99 12.25 1.49
C GLY A 120 10.47 12.12 1.59
N ALA A 121 9.76 11.97 0.47
CA ALA A 121 8.32 11.69 0.47
C ALA A 121 8.02 10.29 1.01
N VAL A 122 8.73 9.28 0.51
CA VAL A 122 8.61 7.89 0.99
C VAL A 122 8.97 7.76 2.47
N ALA A 123 10.03 8.45 2.94
CA ALA A 123 10.40 8.43 4.37
C ALA A 123 9.27 8.95 5.27
N ARG A 124 8.58 10.03 4.88
CA ARG A 124 7.40 10.53 5.62
C ARG A 124 6.26 9.51 5.65
N THR A 125 6.07 8.74 4.59
CA THR A 125 5.08 7.66 4.55
C THR A 125 5.43 6.55 5.52
N ILE A 126 6.69 6.12 5.54
CA ILE A 126 7.17 5.10 6.49
C ILE A 126 6.94 5.53 7.94
N GLU A 127 7.28 6.77 8.27
CA GLU A 127 7.03 7.35 9.59
C GLU A 127 5.53 7.36 9.93
N ALA A 128 4.67 7.71 8.97
CA ALA A 128 3.22 7.71 9.15
C ALA A 128 2.67 6.31 9.45
N ILE A 129 3.06 5.31 8.66
CA ILE A 129 2.61 3.92 8.80
C ILE A 129 3.06 3.36 10.14
N THR A 130 4.30 3.64 10.54
CA THR A 130 4.86 3.24 11.83
C THR A 130 4.08 3.88 12.98
N ALA A 131 3.80 5.20 12.90
CA ALA A 131 3.04 5.92 13.91
C ALA A 131 1.57 5.45 14.01
N ALA A 132 1.00 4.95 12.91
CA ALA A 132 -0.31 4.31 12.87
C ALA A 132 -0.32 2.88 13.45
N GLY A 133 0.84 2.36 13.86
CA GLY A 133 1.00 1.06 14.51
C GLY A 133 1.01 -0.12 13.55
N TYR A 134 1.32 0.10 12.27
CA TYR A 134 1.47 -0.95 11.27
C TYR A 134 2.94 -1.38 11.12
N THR A 135 3.16 -2.66 10.83
CA THR A 135 4.48 -3.18 10.47
C THR A 135 4.94 -2.59 9.14
N VAL A 136 6.18 -2.10 9.09
CA VAL A 136 6.84 -1.65 7.86
C VAL A 136 7.84 -2.70 7.40
N ASP A 137 7.81 -3.02 6.11
CA ASP A 137 8.77 -3.90 5.45
C ASP A 137 9.87 -3.10 4.73
N PRO A 138 11.07 -2.93 5.32
CA PRO A 138 12.07 -1.99 4.81
C PRO A 138 12.54 -2.30 3.39
N GLU A 139 12.53 -3.57 2.99
CA GLU A 139 12.95 -4.00 1.66
C GLU A 139 12.02 -3.46 0.57
N LEU A 140 10.71 -3.46 0.85
CA LEU A 140 9.69 -3.03 -0.12
C LEU A 140 9.56 -1.51 -0.23
N TRP A 141 9.96 -0.79 0.81
CA TRP A 141 9.88 0.68 0.86
C TRP A 141 11.14 1.38 0.32
N SER A 142 12.19 0.64 -0.05
CA SER A 142 13.37 1.23 -0.69
C SER A 142 13.07 1.67 -2.13
N LEU A 143 13.52 2.87 -2.51
CA LEU A 143 13.46 3.36 -3.89
C LEU A 143 14.31 2.52 -4.88
N THR A 144 15.26 1.76 -4.37
CA THR A 144 16.07 0.84 -5.19
C THR A 144 15.42 -0.52 -5.37
N ALA A 145 14.32 -0.80 -4.67
CA ALA A 145 13.55 -2.02 -4.86
C ALA A 145 12.83 -1.90 -6.22
N ARG A 146 13.53 -2.29 -7.28
CA ARG A 146 13.02 -2.28 -8.64
C ARG A 146 12.31 -3.60 -8.92
N CYS A 147 11.09 -3.54 -9.42
CA CYS A 147 10.59 -4.63 -10.25
C CYS A 147 11.28 -4.51 -11.62
N THR A 148 11.82 -5.62 -12.14
CA THR A 148 12.58 -5.64 -13.40
C THR A 148 11.73 -5.33 -14.63
N SER A 149 10.40 -5.40 -14.50
CA SER A 149 9.42 -5.04 -15.53
C SER A 149 8.87 -3.61 -15.38
N CYS A 150 9.39 -2.82 -14.42
CA CYS A 150 9.20 -1.37 -14.39
C CYS A 150 9.97 -0.73 -15.55
N HIS A 151 9.47 -0.88 -16.78
CA HIS A 151 9.89 0.01 -17.86
C HIS A 151 9.58 1.45 -17.43
N GLU A 152 10.50 2.38 -17.70
CA GLU A 152 10.44 3.80 -17.30
C GLU A 152 9.29 4.59 -17.97
N GLU A 153 8.32 3.86 -18.51
CA GLU A 153 7.04 4.30 -19.07
C GLU A 153 5.94 4.31 -17.98
N GLY A 154 6.29 4.65 -16.73
CA GLY A 154 5.36 4.82 -15.61
C GLY A 154 4.36 5.97 -15.78
N GLY A 155 4.12 6.42 -17.01
CA GLY A 155 3.03 7.31 -17.36
C GLY A 155 1.73 6.51 -17.32
N CYS A 156 0.90 6.80 -16.33
CA CYS A 156 -0.47 6.28 -16.24
C CYS A 156 -1.27 6.75 -17.47
N SER A 157 -1.32 5.94 -18.52
CA SER A 157 -2.14 6.14 -19.72
C SER A 157 -3.14 5.00 -19.89
N SER A 158 -4.01 4.79 -18.90
CA SER A 158 -5.19 3.95 -19.04
C SER A 158 -6.37 4.78 -19.56
N GLY A 159 -6.24 5.31 -20.78
CA GLY A 159 -7.35 5.83 -21.56
C GLY A 159 -8.15 4.67 -22.15
N GLY A 160 -9.14 4.17 -21.42
CA GLY A 160 -10.15 3.29 -21.99
C GLY A 160 -11.12 4.10 -22.85
N GLU A 161 -11.08 3.91 -24.16
CA GLU A 161 -12.18 4.31 -25.04
C GLU A 161 -13.41 3.45 -24.68
N ASP A 162 -14.48 4.12 -24.23
CA ASP A 162 -15.80 3.59 -23.88
C ASP A 162 -15.91 2.63 -22.68
N GLY A 163 -15.90 3.21 -21.47
CA GLY A 163 -16.19 2.58 -20.19
C GLY A 163 -17.65 2.11 -19.99
N THR A 164 -18.12 1.18 -20.82
CA THR A 164 -19.43 0.53 -20.64
C THR A 164 -19.33 -1.00 -20.66
N GLU A 165 -18.57 -1.60 -19.73
CA GLU A 165 -18.66 -3.03 -19.47
C GLU A 165 -19.20 -3.28 -18.06
N ASN A 166 -20.52 -3.24 -17.95
CA ASN A 166 -21.29 -3.78 -16.84
C ASN A 166 -22.41 -4.69 -17.37
N THR A 167 -22.07 -5.70 -18.17
CA THR A 167 -23.09 -6.69 -18.58
C THR A 167 -23.19 -7.80 -17.56
N GLU A 168 -24.09 -7.63 -16.60
CA GLU A 168 -25.18 -8.56 -16.30
C GLU A 168 -25.22 -9.87 -17.12
N THR A 169 -24.24 -10.77 -16.95
CA THR A 169 -24.35 -12.18 -17.33
C THR A 169 -23.66 -13.10 -16.32
N ARG A 170 -24.06 -13.01 -15.05
CA ARG A 170 -24.04 -14.18 -14.15
C ARG A 170 -25.44 -14.73 -14.00
N LYS A 171 -26.08 -15.09 -15.13
CA LYS A 171 -27.24 -15.97 -15.07
C LYS A 171 -26.74 -17.39 -14.80
N LYS A 172 -26.93 -17.83 -13.57
CA LYS A 172 -26.85 -19.24 -13.17
C LYS A 172 -27.92 -20.00 -13.96
N GLY A 173 -27.50 -20.86 -14.88
CA GLY A 173 -28.38 -21.86 -15.50
C GLY A 173 -28.59 -23.05 -14.54
N PRO A 174 -29.70 -23.79 -14.70
CA PRO A 174 -30.23 -24.73 -13.71
C PRO A 174 -29.29 -25.89 -13.36
#